data_AF-A0A3D3CP90-F1
#
_entry.id   AF-A0A3D3CP90-F1
#
_cell.length_a   1.000
_cell.length_b   1.000
_cell.length_c   1.000
_cell.angle_alpha   90.00
_cell.angle_beta   90.00
_cell.angle_gamma   90.00
#
_symmetry.space_group_name_H-M   'P 1'
#
loop_
_entity.id
_entity.type
_entity.pdbx_description
1 polymer ?
#
loop_
_entity_poly.entity_id
_entity_poly.type
_entity_poly.pdbx_seq_one_letter_code
_entity_poly.pdbx_strand_id
1 'polypeptide(L)'
;HMRISSPPTVGPCFYGIDTPTRQELIASSHRTEEIRKYITADSLAYLSIEGLKNIVPDSSNYCTACFDNNYPIMFPNDKLEQMELVFA
;
A
#
# COMPACT_ATOMS: atom_id res chain seq x y z
N HIS A 1 -1.09 21.54 5.41
CA HIS A 1 -1.80 20.26 5.73
C HIS A 1 -1.96 19.37 4.49
N MET A 2 -1.57 18.09 4.52
CA MET A 2 -1.74 17.12 3.43
C MET A 2 -2.71 15.99 3.82
N ARG A 3 -3.58 15.57 2.91
CA ARG A 3 -4.59 14.50 3.14
C ARG A 3 -4.58 13.56 1.95
N ILE A 4 -4.44 12.27 2.22
CA ILE A 4 -4.37 11.23 1.20
C ILE A 4 -5.69 10.45 1.22
N SER A 5 -6.37 10.38 0.08
CA SER A 5 -7.67 9.71 -0.09
C SER A 5 -7.59 8.19 -0.16
N SER A 6 -6.45 7.62 0.22
CA SER A 6 -6.15 6.19 0.22
C SER A 6 -5.49 5.84 1.55
N PRO A 7 -5.62 4.59 2.03
CA PRO A 7 -4.72 4.05 3.03
C PRO A 7 -3.26 4.10 2.57
N PRO A 8 -2.29 4.07 3.50
CA PRO A 8 -0.88 4.01 3.15
C PRO A 8 -0.57 2.75 2.34
N THR A 9 0.09 2.91 1.19
CA THR A 9 0.55 1.79 0.37
C THR A 9 1.83 1.22 0.98
N VAL A 10 1.70 0.09 1.66
CA VAL A 10 2.79 -0.57 2.41
C VAL A 10 3.40 -1.77 1.69
N GLY A 11 2.71 -2.26 0.66
CA GLY A 11 3.12 -3.43 -0.12
C GLY A 11 2.88 -3.23 -1.62
N PRO A 12 3.67 -3.90 -2.47
CA PRO A 12 3.49 -3.85 -3.91
C PRO A 12 2.24 -4.63 -4.37
N CYS A 13 1.72 -4.31 -5.53
CA CYS A 13 0.66 -5.10 -6.14
C CYS A 13 1.26 -6.26 -6.96
N PHE A 14 0.68 -7.45 -6.80
CA PHE A 14 1.02 -8.63 -7.62
C PHE A 14 -0.09 -9.03 -8.60
N TYR A 15 -1.16 -8.23 -8.70
CA TYR A 15 -2.38 -8.56 -9.44
C TYR A 15 -2.61 -7.63 -10.64
N GLY A 16 -1.55 -6.99 -11.15
CA GLY A 16 -1.57 -6.25 -12.42
C GLY A 16 -1.59 -4.73 -12.33
N ILE A 17 -1.46 -4.15 -11.13
CA ILE A 17 -1.17 -2.71 -10.97
C ILE A 17 0.34 -2.55 -10.90
N ASP A 18 0.90 -1.67 -11.73
CA ASP A 18 2.31 -1.30 -11.65
C ASP A 18 2.56 -0.45 -10.40
N THR A 19 3.35 -0.98 -9.47
CA THR A 19 3.72 -0.33 -8.21
C THR A 19 5.22 -0.42 -8.01
N PRO A 20 5.86 0.57 -7.36
CA PRO A 20 7.27 0.47 -6.98
C PRO A 20 7.56 -0.76 -6.11
N THR A 21 8.83 -1.14 -6.02
CA THR A 21 9.27 -2.19 -5.09
C THR A 21 8.95 -1.82 -3.66
N ARG A 22 8.87 -2.83 -2.78
CA ARG A 22 8.59 -2.59 -1.36
C ARG A 22 9.55 -1.59 -0.72
N GLN A 23 10.83 -1.58 -1.10
CA GLN A 23 11.83 -0.68 -0.54
C GLN A 23 11.64 0.78 -1.00
N GLU A 24 11.04 0.99 -2.17
CA GLU A 24 10.77 2.32 -2.72
C GLU A 24 9.47 2.93 -2.19
N LEU A 25 8.57 2.10 -1.64
CA LEU A 25 7.34 2.57 -1.00
C LEU A 25 7.66 3.22 0.37
N ILE A 26 7.54 4.54 0.49
CA ILE A 26 7.86 5.26 1.74
C ILE A 26 7.07 4.73 2.96
N ALA A 27 5.81 4.36 2.77
CA ALA A 27 4.96 3.85 3.85
C ALA A 27 5.23 2.39 4.23
N SER A 28 6.11 1.67 3.51
CA SER A 28 6.54 0.33 3.90
C SER A 28 7.53 0.34 5.07
N SER A 29 8.23 1.45 5.27
CA SER A 29 9.35 1.60 6.22
C SER A 29 9.19 2.78 7.19
N HIS A 30 8.34 3.76 6.88
CA HIS A 30 8.14 4.95 7.70
C HIS A 30 6.72 5.02 8.28
N ARG A 31 6.62 5.49 9.52
CA ARG A 31 5.36 5.84 10.17
C ARG A 31 4.83 7.15 9.59
N THR A 32 3.52 7.39 9.70
CA THR A 32 2.86 8.61 9.18
C THR A 32 3.54 9.92 9.61
N GLU A 33 4.02 10.00 10.86
CA GLU A 33 4.71 11.19 11.37
C GLU A 33 6.09 11.41 10.74
N GLU A 34 6.79 10.33 10.39
CA GLU A 34 8.07 10.38 9.68
C GLU A 34 7.86 10.80 8.22
N ILE A 35 6.83 10.24 7.57
CA ILE A 35 6.42 10.64 6.22
C ILE A 35 6.04 12.13 6.19
N ARG A 36 5.27 12.60 7.18
CA ARG A 36 4.90 14.02 7.30
C ARG A 36 6.13 14.93 7.30
N LYS A 37 7.14 14.57 8.08
CA LYS A 37 8.42 15.30 8.15
C LYS A 37 9.17 15.24 6.82
N TYR A 38 9.26 14.05 6.22
CA TYR A 38 9.93 13.83 4.94
C TYR A 38 9.37 14.72 3.83
N ILE A 39 8.05 14.83 3.74
CA ILE A 39 7.37 15.68 2.74
C ILE A 39 7.21 17.14 3.18
N THR A 40 7.72 17.52 4.35
CA THR A 40 7.69 18.89 4.89
C THR A 40 6.27 19.48 5.12
N ALA A 41 5.29 18.64 5.43
CA ALA A 41 3.91 19.09 5.68
C ALA A 41 3.65 19.46 7.15
N ASP A 42 2.74 20.42 7.42
CA ASP A 42 2.34 20.76 8.81
C ASP A 42 1.63 19.60 9.51
N SER A 43 0.80 18.86 8.76
CA SER A 43 0.13 17.63 9.22
C SER A 43 -0.12 16.72 8.03
N LEU A 44 -0.16 15.42 8.28
CA LEU A 44 -0.50 14.38 7.30
C LEU A 44 -1.55 13.44 7.89
N ALA A 45 -2.54 13.07 7.10
CA ALA A 45 -3.45 11.99 7.44
C ALA A 45 -3.84 11.19 6.19
N TYR A 46 -3.99 9.89 6.38
CA TYR A 46 -4.45 8.93 5.37
C TYR A 46 -5.89 8.51 5.67
N LEU A 47 -6.62 8.09 4.65
CA LEU A 47 -7.86 7.34 4.84
C LEU A 47 -7.54 6.03 5.58
N SER A 48 -8.29 5.66 6.62
CA SER A 48 -8.11 4.36 7.27
C SER A 48 -8.62 3.22 6.39
N ILE A 49 -8.06 2.02 6.55
CA ILE A 49 -8.54 0.83 5.83
C ILE A 49 -9.98 0.53 6.21
N GLU A 50 -10.34 0.69 7.49
CA GLU A 50 -11.71 0.54 8.00
C GLU A 50 -12.64 1.58 7.38
N GLY A 51 -12.19 2.83 7.27
CA GLY A 51 -12.94 3.91 6.63
C GLY A 51 -13.21 3.62 5.15
N LEU A 52 -12.22 3.08 4.43
CA LEU A 52 -12.38 2.62 3.06
C LEU A 52 -13.35 1.43 2.96
N LYS A 53 -13.24 0.43 3.84
CA LYS A 53 -14.13 -0.74 3.83
C LYS A 53 -15.58 -0.38 4.13
N ASN A 54 -15.82 0.62 4.98
CA ASN A 54 -17.18 1.06 5.34
C ASN A 54 -17.93 1.76 4.20
N ILE A 55 -17.25 2.25 3.16
CA ILE A 55 -17.90 2.96 2.03
C ILE A 55 -18.10 2.07 0.80
N VAL A 56 -17.49 0.89 0.75
CA VAL A 56 -17.57 -0.03 -0.38
C VAL A 56 -18.56 -1.16 -0.06
N PRO A 57 -19.55 -1.44 -0.94
CA PRO A 57 -20.44 -2.59 -0.77
C PRO A 57 -19.65 -3.90 -0.72
N ASP A 58 -20.06 -4.86 0.11
CA ASP A 58 -19.44 -6.18 0.21
C ASP A 58 -17.91 -6.13 0.33
N SER A 59 -17.39 -5.27 1.21
CA SER A 59 -15.96 -4.95 1.34
C SER A 59 -15.00 -6.16 1.43
N SER A 60 -15.48 -7.32 1.87
CA SER A 60 -14.72 -8.59 1.89
C SER A 60 -14.35 -9.11 0.50
N ASN A 61 -15.04 -8.66 -0.56
CA ASN A 61 -14.80 -9.07 -1.95
C ASN A 61 -13.69 -8.25 -2.62
N TYR A 62 -13.09 -7.30 -1.90
CA TYR A 62 -12.04 -6.42 -2.41
C TYR A 62 -10.68 -6.78 -1.80
N CYS A 63 -9.66 -6.82 -2.65
CA CYS A 63 -8.28 -7.00 -2.21
C CYS A 63 -7.77 -5.73 -1.50
N THR A 64 -7.21 -5.90 -0.30
CA THR A 64 -6.55 -4.82 0.47
C THR A 64 -5.06 -5.04 0.69
N ALA A 65 -4.47 -6.00 -0.03
CA ALA A 65 -3.10 -6.46 0.21
C ALA A 65 -2.03 -5.36 0.09
N CYS A 66 -2.24 -4.36 -0.76
CA CYS A 66 -1.32 -3.23 -0.88
C CYS A 66 -1.26 -2.36 0.40
N PHE A 67 -2.27 -2.46 1.27
CA PHE A 67 -2.44 -1.68 2.50
C PHE A 67 -2.20 -2.48 3.78
N ASP A 68 -2.45 -3.80 3.76
CA ASP A 68 -2.33 -4.68 4.94
C ASP A 68 -1.36 -5.87 4.77
N ASN A 69 -0.75 -6.02 3.58
CA ASN A 69 0.10 -7.16 3.19
C ASN A 69 -0.59 -8.54 3.27
N ASN A 70 -1.92 -8.61 3.36
CA ASN A 70 -2.66 -9.87 3.34
C ASN A 70 -3.07 -10.24 1.90
N TYR A 71 -2.19 -10.97 1.20
CA TYR A 71 -2.43 -11.39 -0.18
C TYR A 71 -3.35 -12.62 -0.21
N PRO A 72 -4.54 -12.54 -0.82
CA PRO A 72 -5.52 -13.63 -0.80
C PRO A 72 -5.10 -14.86 -1.62
N ILE A 73 -4.17 -14.70 -2.56
CA ILE A 73 -3.64 -15.78 -3.38
C ILE A 73 -2.27 -16.19 -2.83
N MET A 74 -2.12 -17.46 -2.48
CA MET A 74 -0.82 -18.02 -2.08
C MET A 74 0.15 -18.01 -3.27
N PHE A 75 1.38 -17.61 -3.00
CA PHE A 75 2.44 -17.65 -3.99
C PHE A 75 3.12 -19.02 -3.98
N PRO A 76 3.55 -19.54 -5.14
CA PRO A 76 4.19 -20.86 -5.22
C PRO A 76 5.50 -20.98 -4.44
N ASN A 77 6.18 -19.85 -4.19
CA ASN A 77 7.44 -19.77 -3.47
C ASN A 77 7.29 -18.97 -2.18
N ASP A 78 8.09 -19.30 -1.16
CA ASP A 78 8.12 -18.62 0.15
C ASP A 78 8.58 -17.15 0.08
N LYS A 79 9.01 -16.68 -1.10
CA LYS A 79 9.51 -15.33 -1.31
C LYS A 79 8.53 -14.51 -2.14
N LEU A 80 7.96 -13.48 -1.51
CA LEU A 80 7.28 -12.37 -2.18
C LEU A 80 8.33 -11.44 -2.82
N GLU A 81 8.95 -11.88 -3.91
CA GLU A 81 9.82 -11.04 -4.71
C GLU A 81 8.99 -10.45 -5.86
N GLN A 82 8.88 -9.12 -5.89
CA GLN A 82 8.33 -8.44 -7.05
C GLN A 82 9.28 -8.66 -8.21
N MET A 83 8.81 -9.34 -9.24
CA MET A 83 9.59 -9.54 -10.46
C MET A 83 9.82 -8.18 -11.10
N GLU A 84 11.08 -7.81 -11.28
CA GLU A 84 11.42 -6.63 -12.07
C GLU A 84 10.89 -6.84 -13.49
N LEU A 85 10.16 -5.85 -14.01
CA LEU A 85 9.90 -5.79 -15.44
C LEU A 85 11.25 -5.53 -16.12
N VAL A 86 11.93 -6.61 -16.53
CA VAL A 86 13.10 -6.49 -17.38
C VAL A 86 12.62 -5.98 -18.73
N PHE A 87 12.67 -4.66 -18.91
CA PHE A 87 12.60 -4.06 -20.23
C PHE A 87 13.88 -4.48 -20.97
N ALA A 88 13.77 -5.55 -21.75
CA ALA A 88 14.74 -5.91 -22.79
C ALA A 88 14.48 -5.07 -24.04
#